data_AF-A0A2E3GPV8-F1
#
_entry.id   AF-A0A2E3GPV8-F1
#
_cell.length_a   1.000
_cell.length_b   1.000
_cell.length_c   1.000
_cell.angle_alpha   90.00
_cell.angle_beta   90.00
_cell.angle_gamma   90.00
#
_symmetry.space_group_name_H-M   'P 1'
#
loop_
_entity.id
_entity.type
_entity.pdbx_description
1 polymer ?
#
loop_
_entity_poly.entity_id
_entity_poly.type
_entity_poly.pdbx_seq_one_letter_code
_entity_poly.pdbx_strand_id
1 'polypeptide(L)'
;MNRISPVLDRLIGIEDPDELMVEISDVVNDTISTPQAGQFFIFSYQPSSTGRYDAHPLVAVTDVYSWGFRGTNFHHGEARSYSFSNVVGSTYRVYPEEITDLQALPFGKMRLNS
;
A
#
# COMPACT_ATOMS: atom_id res chain seq x y z
N MET A 1 -16.69 2.94 9.57
CA MET A 1 -16.52 4.37 9.24
C MET A 1 -15.38 4.42 8.26
N ASN A 2 -15.57 4.99 7.08
CA ASN A 2 -14.55 5.01 6.04
C ASN A 2 -13.63 6.21 6.25
N ARG A 3 -12.33 5.98 6.46
CA ARG A 3 -11.35 7.04 6.74
C ARG A 3 -10.85 7.75 5.47
N ILE A 4 -11.11 7.17 4.29
CA ILE A 4 -10.57 7.61 3.00
C ILE A 4 -11.44 8.64 2.32
N SER A 5 -12.75 8.68 2.63
CA SER A 5 -13.69 9.61 2.01
C SER A 5 -13.23 11.08 2.01
N PRO A 6 -12.62 11.62 3.09
CA PRO A 6 -12.10 12.99 3.08
C PRO A 6 -10.93 13.23 2.11
N VAL A 7 -10.16 12.20 1.76
CA VAL A 7 -9.07 12.28 0.77
C VAL A 7 -9.67 12.28 -0.64
N LEU A 8 -10.65 11.41 -0.90
CA LEU A 8 -11.38 11.38 -2.17
C LEU A 8 -12.10 12.69 -2.48
N ASP A 9 -12.76 13.30 -1.49
CA ASP A 9 -13.50 14.55 -1.67
C ASP A 9 -12.59 15.74 -2.07
N ARG A 10 -11.28 15.62 -1.80
CA ARG A 10 -10.26 16.63 -2.16
C ARG A 10 -9.56 16.33 -3.48
N LEU A 11 -9.82 15.17 -4.09
CA LEU A 11 -9.18 14.76 -5.33
C LEU A 11 -9.66 15.61 -6.51
N ILE A 12 -8.72 16.33 -7.12
CA ILE A 12 -8.87 17.10 -8.35
C ILE A 12 -8.20 16.42 -9.56
N GLY A 13 -7.43 15.35 -9.35
CA GLY A 13 -6.92 14.45 -10.39
C GLY A 13 -5.55 14.83 -10.96
N ILE A 14 -4.78 15.67 -10.27
CA ILE A 14 -3.43 16.12 -10.66
C ILE A 14 -2.40 15.95 -9.53
N GLU A 15 -2.75 15.22 -8.48
CA GLU A 15 -1.95 15.03 -7.28
C GLU A 15 -0.74 14.12 -7.54
N ASP A 16 0.37 14.41 -6.86
CA ASP A 16 1.53 13.54 -6.87
C ASP A 16 1.26 12.27 -6.03
N PRO A 17 1.64 11.07 -6.51
CA PRO A 17 1.45 9.83 -5.74
C PRO A 17 2.13 9.81 -4.36
N ASP A 18 3.26 10.51 -4.17
CA ASP A 18 3.90 10.64 -2.86
C ASP A 18 3.08 11.53 -1.93
N GLU A 19 2.53 12.64 -2.43
CA GLU A 19 1.63 13.51 -1.66
C GLU A 19 0.38 12.76 -1.22
N LEU A 20 -0.25 12.01 -2.14
CA LEU A 20 -1.39 11.16 -1.82
C LEU A 20 -1.06 10.10 -0.77
N MET A 21 0.12 9.45 -0.86
CA MET A 21 0.52 8.46 0.13
C MET A 21 0.67 9.07 1.53
N VAL A 22 1.19 10.29 1.63
CA VAL A 22 1.27 11.03 2.90
C VAL A 22 -0.14 11.26 3.46
N GLU A 23 -1.03 11.85 2.66
CA GLU A 23 -2.40 12.13 3.10
C GLU A 23 -3.19 10.88 3.51
N ILE A 24 -3.03 9.79 2.75
CA ILE A 24 -3.66 8.51 3.07
C ILE A 24 -3.08 7.96 4.38
N SER A 25 -1.77 8.03 4.59
CA SER A 25 -1.14 7.52 5.82
C SER A 25 -1.54 8.31 7.08
N ASP A 26 -1.85 9.59 6.93
CA ASP A 26 -2.34 10.45 8.02
C ASP A 26 -3.76 10.05 8.47
N VAL A 27 -4.61 9.63 7.53
CA VAL A 27 -5.97 9.17 7.85
C VAL A 27 -6.02 7.69 8.24
N VAL A 28 -5.23 6.83 7.59
CA VAL A 28 -5.07 5.41 7.90
C VAL A 28 -3.97 5.26 8.95
N ASN A 29 -4.20 5.77 10.15
CA ASN A 29 -3.20 5.80 11.23
C ASN A 29 -3.07 4.48 12.04
N ASP A 30 -3.72 3.40 11.60
CA ASP A 30 -3.66 2.08 12.23
C ASP A 30 -2.37 1.35 11.82
N THR A 31 -1.29 1.61 12.56
CA THR A 31 0.03 1.05 12.29
C THR A 31 0.20 -0.33 12.89
N ILE A 32 0.64 -1.28 12.07
CA ILE A 32 0.91 -2.65 12.47
C ILE A 32 2.36 -2.98 12.14
N SER A 33 3.06 -3.62 13.07
CA SER A 33 4.46 -4.03 12.89
C SER A 33 4.62 -5.31 12.07
N THR A 34 3.60 -6.17 12.06
CA THR A 34 3.60 -7.43 11.30
C THR A 34 2.23 -7.64 10.65
N PRO A 35 2.15 -7.58 9.31
CA PRO A 35 0.92 -7.83 8.56
C PRO A 35 0.33 -9.19 8.92
N GLN A 36 -1.00 -9.31 8.87
CA GLN A 36 -1.71 -10.57 9.09
C GLN A 36 -2.37 -11.03 7.79
N ALA A 37 -2.40 -12.35 7.57
CA ALA A 37 -3.12 -12.94 6.46
C ALA A 37 -4.63 -12.59 6.54
N GLY A 38 -5.24 -12.32 5.39
CA GLY A 38 -6.64 -11.92 5.27
C GLY A 38 -6.91 -10.43 5.52
N GLN A 39 -5.87 -9.62 5.77
CA GLN A 39 -5.99 -8.18 5.95
C GLN A 39 -5.36 -7.41 4.78
N PHE A 40 -5.72 -6.13 4.68
CA PHE A 40 -5.24 -5.23 3.65
C PHE A 40 -4.28 -4.21 4.26
N PHE A 41 -3.22 -3.88 3.52
CA PHE A 41 -2.23 -2.94 3.98
C PHE A 41 -1.78 -2.01 2.86
N ILE A 42 -1.43 -0.79 3.26
CA ILE A 42 -0.61 0.14 2.47
C ILE A 42 0.72 0.36 3.18
N PHE A 43 1.78 0.58 2.41
CA PHE A 43 3.12 0.84 2.93
C PHE A 43 4.01 1.42 1.83
N SER A 44 5.15 1.98 2.22
CA SER A 44 6.19 2.37 1.27
C SER A 44 7.19 1.23 1.08
N TYR A 45 7.56 0.95 -0.18
CA TYR A 45 8.40 -0.21 -0.52
C TYR A 45 9.59 0.18 -1.41
N GLN A 46 10.78 -0.29 -1.03
CA GLN A 46 12.01 -0.10 -1.79
C GLN A 46 12.79 -1.42 -1.86
N PRO A 47 12.58 -2.24 -2.91
CA PRO A 47 13.30 -3.49 -3.05
C PRO A 47 14.76 -3.25 -3.43
N SER A 48 15.66 -4.08 -2.90
CA SER A 48 17.06 -4.10 -3.33
C SER A 48 17.25 -4.85 -4.67
N SER A 49 16.30 -5.69 -5.07
CA SER A 49 16.35 -6.45 -6.31
C SER A 49 15.98 -5.59 -7.52
N THR A 50 16.58 -5.88 -8.68
CA THR A 50 16.23 -5.23 -9.94
C THR A 50 14.84 -5.63 -10.43
N GLY A 51 14.17 -4.75 -11.17
CA GLY A 51 12.87 -4.99 -11.78
C GLY A 51 11.81 -3.94 -11.48
N ARG A 52 10.62 -4.14 -12.05
CA ARG A 52 9.47 -3.26 -11.84
C ARG A 52 8.82 -3.54 -10.49
N TYR A 53 8.55 -2.49 -9.74
CA TYR A 53 7.92 -2.57 -8.43
C TYR A 53 7.00 -1.38 -8.20
N ASP A 54 6.04 -1.55 -7.31
CA ASP A 54 5.19 -0.48 -6.80
C ASP A 54 5.81 0.08 -5.52
N ALA A 55 6.07 1.38 -5.48
CA ALA A 55 6.63 2.06 -4.33
C ALA A 55 5.59 2.35 -3.24
N HIS A 56 4.29 2.38 -3.57
CA HIS A 56 3.19 2.50 -2.60
C HIS A 56 2.17 1.35 -2.73
N PRO A 57 2.54 0.11 -2.39
CA PRO A 57 1.65 -1.02 -2.54
C PRO A 57 0.37 -0.90 -1.71
N LEU A 58 -0.78 -1.13 -2.35
CA LEU A 58 -2.00 -1.60 -1.69
C LEU A 58 -2.07 -3.12 -1.86
N VAL A 59 -2.08 -3.87 -0.75
CA VAL A 59 -1.90 -5.33 -0.79
C VAL A 59 -2.93 -6.05 0.07
N ALA A 60 -3.58 -7.07 -0.50
CA ALA A 60 -4.32 -8.08 0.24
C ALA A 60 -3.38 -9.22 0.63
N VAL A 61 -3.05 -9.35 1.92
CA VAL A 61 -2.04 -10.30 2.40
C VAL A 61 -2.63 -11.72 2.46
N THR A 62 -1.95 -12.68 1.85
CA THR A 62 -2.35 -14.09 1.82
C THR A 62 -1.54 -14.94 2.79
N ASP A 63 -0.23 -14.67 2.88
CA ASP A 63 0.71 -15.48 3.65
C ASP A 63 1.74 -14.59 4.34
N VAL A 64 2.11 -14.93 5.57
CA VAL A 64 3.10 -14.20 6.37
C VAL A 64 4.21 -15.16 6.74
N TYR A 65 5.45 -14.74 6.53
CA TYR A 65 6.68 -15.48 6.78
C TYR A 65 7.59 -14.67 7.70
N SER A 66 8.62 -15.31 8.27
CA SER A 66 9.61 -14.60 9.08
C SER A 66 10.39 -13.51 8.32
N TRP A 67 10.55 -13.66 7.01
CA TRP A 67 11.28 -12.71 6.16
C TRP A 67 10.40 -11.61 5.55
N GLY A 68 9.07 -11.75 5.62
CA GLY A 68 8.15 -10.91 4.87
C GLY A 68 6.77 -11.52 4.69
N PHE A 69 6.09 -11.18 3.60
CA PHE A 69 4.74 -11.64 3.32
C PHE A 69 4.48 -11.72 1.82
N ARG A 70 3.41 -12.43 1.46
CA ARG A 70 2.86 -12.49 0.11
C ARG A 70 1.45 -11.94 0.10
N GLY A 71 1.07 -11.37 -1.03
CA GLY A 71 -0.28 -10.87 -1.21
C GLY A 71 -0.53 -10.35 -2.62
N THR A 72 -1.80 -10.14 -2.93
CA THR A 72 -2.22 -9.55 -4.20
C THR A 72 -2.04 -8.04 -4.11
N ASN A 73 -1.22 -7.47 -4.99
CA ASN A 73 -1.08 -6.03 -5.12
C ASN A 73 -2.15 -5.51 -6.08
N PHE A 74 -2.95 -4.53 -5.63
CA PHE A 74 -4.08 -4.02 -6.40
C PHE A 74 -3.68 -3.16 -7.61
N HIS A 75 -2.53 -2.49 -7.56
CA HIS A 75 -2.03 -1.70 -8.69
C HIS A 75 -1.39 -2.57 -9.78
N HIS A 76 -0.79 -3.70 -9.39
CA HIS A 76 -0.25 -4.70 -10.33
C HIS A 76 -1.32 -5.67 -10.86
N GLY A 77 -2.34 -5.98 -10.06
CA GLY A 77 -3.31 -7.04 -10.34
C GLY A 77 -2.76 -8.46 -10.15
N GLU A 78 -1.60 -8.61 -9.50
CA GLU A 78 -0.87 -9.88 -9.37
C GLU A 78 -0.41 -10.11 -7.93
N ALA A 79 -0.19 -11.38 -7.59
CA ALA A 79 0.45 -11.78 -6.34
C ALA A 79 1.95 -11.40 -6.34
N ARG A 80 2.40 -10.77 -5.26
CA ARG A 80 3.78 -10.31 -5.08
C ARG A 80 4.32 -10.73 -3.71
N SER A 81 5.63 -10.81 -3.61
CA SER A 81 6.34 -11.07 -2.35
C SER A 81 7.01 -9.79 -1.87
N TYR A 82 6.84 -9.47 -0.59
CA TYR A 82 7.39 -8.29 0.06
C TYR A 82 8.25 -8.72 1.23
N SER A 83 9.46 -8.16 1.35
CA SER A 83 10.34 -8.42 2.48
C SER A 83 10.23 -7.28 3.49
N PHE A 84 10.20 -7.60 4.78
CA PHE A 84 10.15 -6.61 5.85
C PHE A 84 11.34 -5.66 5.83
N SER A 85 12.53 -6.11 5.40
CA SER A 85 13.73 -5.26 5.31
C SER A 85 13.61 -4.17 4.25
N ASN A 86 12.69 -4.32 3.30
CA ASN A 86 12.49 -3.41 2.17
C ASN A 86 11.26 -2.53 2.34
N VAL A 87 10.52 -2.68 3.45
CA VAL A 87 9.44 -1.77 3.83
C VAL A 87 10.09 -0.55 4.47
N VAL A 88 9.73 0.64 3.98
CA VAL A 88 10.22 1.91 4.50
C VAL A 88 9.15 2.48 5.43
N GLY A 89 9.48 2.62 6.72
CA GLY A 89 8.54 3.12 7.73
C GLY A 89 7.59 2.03 8.25
N SER A 90 6.31 2.38 8.43
CA SER A 90 5.28 1.51 9.00
C SER A 90 4.38 0.87 7.93
N THR A 91 3.71 -0.23 8.27
CA THR A 91 2.58 -0.74 7.48
C THR A 91 1.28 -0.27 8.11
N TYR A 92 0.38 0.25 7.27
CA TYR A 92 -0.89 0.80 7.71
C TYR A 92 -2.02 -0.13 7.31
N ARG A 93 -2.82 -0.53 8.30
CA ARG A 93 -3.94 -1.45 8.10
C ARG A 93 -5.12 -0.73 7.47
N VAL A 94 -5.60 -1.31 6.39
CA VAL A 94 -6.79 -0.87 5.65
C VAL A 94 -7.95 -1.80 5.94
N TYR A 95 -9.14 -1.22 6.17
CA TYR A 95 -10.37 -1.99 6.38
C TYR A 95 -11.06 -2.30 5.04
N PRO A 96 -11.80 -3.42 4.94
CA PRO A 96 -12.46 -3.82 3.69
C PRO A 96 -13.35 -2.73 3.08
N GLU A 97 -14.03 -1.94 3.92
CA GLU A 97 -14.89 -0.83 3.46
C GLU A 97 -14.13 0.35 2.82
N GLU A 98 -12.81 0.40 2.94
CA GLU A 98 -11.95 1.48 2.42
C GLU A 98 -11.29 1.10 1.08
N ILE A 99 -11.40 -0.16 0.68
CA ILE A 99 -10.67 -0.73 -0.47
C ILE A 99 -11.16 -0.16 -1.80
N THR A 100 -12.47 0.03 -1.96
CA THR A 100 -13.03 0.62 -3.18
C THR A 100 -12.55 2.06 -3.35
N ASP A 101 -12.52 2.81 -2.24
CA ASP A 101 -12.11 4.21 -2.22
C ASP A 101 -10.61 4.36 -2.51
N LEU A 102 -9.78 3.52 -1.90
CA LEU A 102 -8.34 3.49 -2.17
C LEU A 102 -8.02 3.12 -3.61
N GLN A 103 -8.75 2.18 -4.21
CA GLN A 103 -8.54 1.81 -5.62
C GLN A 103 -8.91 2.93 -6.60
N ALA A 104 -9.72 3.91 -6.19
CA ALA A 104 -10.03 5.09 -7.00
C ALA A 104 -8.95 6.17 -6.90
N LEU A 105 -8.09 6.14 -5.88
CA LEU A 105 -7.00 7.11 -5.69
C LEU A 105 -5.77 6.71 -6.53
N PRO A 106 -5.17 7.64 -7.31
CA PRO A 106 -4.03 7.34 -8.17
C PRO A 106 -2.68 7.38 -7.41
N PHE A 107 -2.60 6.78 -6.22
CA PHE A 107 -1.39 6.80 -5.38
C PHE A 107 -0.38 5.68 -5.68
N GLY A 108 -0.78 4.68 -6.48
CA GLY A 108 0.11 3.61 -6.94
C GLY A 108 1.28 4.14 -7.74
N LYS A 109 2.51 3.78 -7.36
CA LYS A 109 3.74 4.39 -7.89
C LYS A 109 4.67 3.34 -8.47
N MET A 110 4.46 3.01 -9.74
CA MET A 110 5.28 2.04 -10.46
C MET A 110 6.66 2.61 -10.80
N ARG A 111 7.72 1.95 -10.34
CA ARG A 111 9.11 2.29 -10.59
C ARG A 111 9.87 1.10 -11.17
N LEU A 112 11.00 1.39 -11.79
CA LEU A 112 11.99 0.40 -12.22
C LEU A 112 13.22 0.56 -11.34
N ASN A 113 13.61 -0.51 -10.65
CA ASN A 113 14.91 -0.59 -9.98
C ASN A 113 15.92 -1.20 -10.96
N SER A 114 17.01 -0.48 -11.23
CA SER A 114 18.05 -0.85 -12.21
C SER A 114 19.42 -0.93 -11.55
#